data_AF-A0A6A4Z0Z2-F1
#
_entry.id   AF-A0A6A4Z0Z2-F1
#
_cell.length_a   1.000
_cell.length_b   1.000
_cell.length_c   1.000
_cell.angle_alpha   90.00
_cell.angle_beta   90.00
_cell.angle_gamma   90.00
#
_symmetry.space_group_name_H-M   'P 1'
#
loop_
_entity.id
_entity.type
_entity.pdbx_description
1 polymer ?
#
loop_
_entity_poly.entity_id
_entity_poly.type
_entity_poly.pdbx_seq_one_letter_code
_entity_poly.pdbx_strand_id
1 'polypeptide(L)'
;LKSNAMRKTINVLIFEVGVAIHSVIIGLNLGVATGTTFNTLLVALSFHQFFEGVAVGTSSVSAFSSVRTSIYTAIGFSLTTPIGIAIGMAINGSYSDTSSASLWVRGTLDAIAGGILVYTGLVE
;
A
#
# COMPACT_ATOMS: atom_id res chain seq x y z
N LEU A 1 -14.76 10.71 25.30
CA LEU A 1 -13.59 9.81 25.35
C LEU A 1 -13.73 8.60 24.43
N LYS A 2 -14.71 7.68 24.63
CA LYS A 2 -14.90 6.49 23.74
C LYS A 2 -15.14 6.82 22.25
N SER A 3 -15.89 7.89 21.95
CA SER A 3 -16.14 8.37 20.57
C SER A 3 -14.85 8.74 19.82
N ASN A 4 -13.85 9.31 20.51
CA ASN A 4 -12.60 9.75 19.87
C ASN A 4 -11.68 8.57 19.58
N ALA A 5 -11.62 7.59 20.49
CA ALA A 5 -10.87 6.35 20.25
C ALA A 5 -11.43 5.59 19.05
N MET A 6 -12.77 5.46 18.96
CA MET A 6 -13.42 4.79 17.84
C MET A 6 -13.19 5.50 16.51
N ARG A 7 -13.24 6.85 16.49
CA ARG A 7 -12.92 7.64 15.28
C ARG A 7 -11.49 7.39 14.81
N LYS A 8 -10.51 7.40 15.72
CA LYS A 8 -9.11 7.14 15.40
C LYS A 8 -8.90 5.73 14.83
N THR A 9 -9.53 4.72 15.41
CA THR A 9 -9.48 3.36 14.88
C THR A 9 -10.08 3.27 13.48
N ILE A 10 -11.21 3.92 13.21
CA ILE A 10 -11.84 3.91 11.89
C ILE A 10 -10.93 4.58 10.85
N ASN A 11 -10.36 5.75 11.18
CA ASN A 11 -9.47 6.46 10.28
C ASN A 11 -8.22 5.63 9.93
N VAL A 12 -7.57 5.03 10.94
CA VAL A 12 -6.41 4.17 10.70
C VAL A 12 -6.76 2.93 9.88
N LEU A 13 -7.95 2.33 10.07
CA LEU A 13 -8.40 1.24 9.21
C LEU A 13 -8.59 1.68 7.75
N ILE A 14 -9.15 2.87 7.52
CA ILE A 14 -9.29 3.43 6.16
C ILE A 14 -7.92 3.67 5.53
N PHE A 15 -6.99 4.24 6.30
CA PHE A 15 -5.60 4.45 5.89
C PHE A 15 -4.89 3.13 5.55
N GLU A 16 -4.96 2.13 6.42
CA GLU A 16 -4.33 0.82 6.20
C GLU A 16 -4.89 0.10 4.97
N VAL A 17 -6.20 0.19 4.72
CA VAL A 17 -6.82 -0.38 3.51
C VAL A 17 -6.36 0.34 2.25
N GLY A 18 -6.30 1.68 2.27
CA GLY A 18 -5.83 2.48 1.15
C GLY A 18 -4.38 2.16 0.78
N VAL A 19 -3.50 2.11 1.79
CA VAL A 19 -2.09 1.74 1.61
C VAL A 19 -1.98 0.29 1.12
N ALA A 20 -2.73 -0.66 1.70
CA ALA A 20 -2.66 -2.07 1.29
C ALA A 20 -3.02 -2.28 -0.20
N ILE A 21 -4.05 -1.61 -0.71
CA ILE A 21 -4.43 -1.68 -2.12
C ILE A 21 -3.31 -1.11 -3.01
N HIS A 22 -2.78 0.06 -2.64
CA HIS A 22 -1.68 0.68 -3.38
C HIS A 22 -0.42 -0.20 -3.40
N SER A 23 -0.08 -0.81 -2.27
CA SER A 23 1.08 -1.69 -2.14
C SER A 23 1.00 -2.95 -3.01
N VAL A 24 -0.21 -3.49 -3.24
CA VAL A 24 -0.39 -4.59 -4.22
C VAL A 24 -0.10 -4.10 -5.65
N ILE A 25 -0.54 -2.90 -6.01
CA ILE A 25 -0.37 -2.35 -7.37
C ILE A 25 1.10 -2.07 -7.67
N ILE A 26 1.83 -1.43 -6.76
CA ILE A 26 3.27 -1.18 -6.94
C ILE A 26 4.06 -2.49 -6.94
N GLY A 27 3.65 -3.50 -6.17
CA GLY A 27 4.23 -4.83 -6.19
C GLY A 27 4.05 -5.50 -7.56
N LEU A 28 2.84 -5.41 -8.12
CA LEU A 28 2.55 -5.89 -9.47
C LEU A 28 3.46 -5.22 -10.50
N ASN A 29 3.58 -3.89 -10.45
CA ASN A 29 4.46 -3.13 -11.35
C ASN A 29 5.93 -3.58 -11.26
N LEU A 30 6.42 -3.90 -10.05
CA LEU A 30 7.77 -4.45 -9.89
C LEU A 30 7.89 -5.87 -10.46
N GLY A 31 6.86 -6.71 -10.28
CA GLY A 31 6.84 -8.09 -10.76
C GLY A 31 6.76 -8.23 -12.29
N VAL A 32 6.18 -7.24 -12.98
CA VAL A 32 6.14 -7.19 -14.46
C VAL A 32 7.36 -6.51 -15.06
N ALA A 33 8.08 -5.69 -14.28
CA ALA A 33 9.22 -4.94 -14.77
C ALA A 33 10.40 -5.84 -15.17
N THR A 34 11.04 -5.51 -16.29
CA THR A 34 12.22 -6.22 -16.81
C THR A 34 13.37 -5.26 -17.10
N GLY A 35 14.58 -5.80 -17.26
CA GLY A 35 15.77 -5.02 -17.63
C GLY A 35 16.16 -3.97 -16.59
N THR A 36 16.58 -2.79 -17.06
CA THR A 36 17.04 -1.68 -16.19
C THR A 36 15.91 -1.10 -15.33
N THR A 37 14.67 -1.11 -15.85
CA THR A 37 13.49 -0.62 -15.13
C THR A 37 13.27 -1.39 -13.82
N PHE A 38 13.48 -2.71 -13.82
CA PHE A 38 13.38 -3.52 -12.60
C PHE A 38 14.34 -3.02 -11.52
N ASN A 39 15.62 -2.82 -11.85
CA ASN A 39 16.63 -2.35 -10.88
C ASN A 39 16.28 -0.96 -10.33
N THR A 40 15.85 -0.04 -11.20
CA THR A 40 15.42 1.30 -10.78
C THR A 40 14.22 1.24 -9.85
N LEU A 41 13.19 0.47 -10.21
CA LEU A 41 11.99 0.31 -9.39
C LEU A 41 12.29 -0.38 -8.06
N LEU A 42 13.12 -1.43 -8.06
CA LEU A 42 13.49 -2.14 -6.84
C LEU A 42 14.14 -1.21 -5.82
N VAL A 43 15.11 -0.39 -6.26
CA VAL A 43 15.78 0.58 -5.38
C VAL A 43 14.77 1.62 -4.88
N ALA A 44 13.99 2.23 -5.78
CA ALA A 44 13.01 3.25 -5.41
C ALA A 44 11.96 2.72 -4.43
N LEU A 45 11.40 1.53 -4.70
CA LEU A 45 10.39 0.91 -3.87
C LEU A 45 10.92 0.43 -2.53
N SER A 46 12.19 0.05 -2.43
CA SER A 46 12.80 -0.30 -1.14
C SER A 46 12.78 0.89 -0.16
N PHE A 47 13.11 2.09 -0.64
CA PHE A 47 13.03 3.30 0.18
C PHE A 47 11.58 3.71 0.43
N HIS A 48 10.72 3.68 -0.60
CA HIS A 48 9.32 4.05 -0.48
C HIS A 48 8.58 3.17 0.53
N GLN A 49 8.71 1.84 0.41
CA GLN A 49 8.06 0.88 1.30
C GLN A 49 8.60 0.92 2.73
N PHE A 50 9.87 1.30 2.91
CA PHE A 50 10.39 1.54 4.25
C PHE A 50 9.63 2.67 4.96
N PHE A 51 9.44 3.82 4.31
CA PHE A 51 8.73 4.95 4.91
C PHE A 51 7.23 4.69 5.05
N GLU A 52 6.60 4.01 4.09
CA GLU A 52 5.20 3.58 4.23
C GLU A 52 5.02 2.61 5.40
N GLY A 53 5.93 1.65 5.59
CA GLY A 53 5.91 0.73 6.72
C GLY A 53 6.03 1.43 8.07
N VAL A 54 6.85 2.48 8.17
CA VAL A 54 6.94 3.32 9.38
C VAL A 54 5.60 4.05 9.63
N ALA A 55 4.97 4.59 8.59
CA ALA A 55 3.68 5.27 8.71
C ALA A 55 2.56 4.30 9.16
N VAL A 56 2.50 3.09 8.59
CA VAL A 56 1.57 2.04 9.00
C VAL A 56 1.82 1.58 10.44
N GLY A 57 3.08 1.32 10.81
CA GLY A 57 3.41 0.89 12.17
C GLY A 57 3.04 1.95 13.22
N THR A 58 3.37 3.21 12.96
CA THR A 58 3.10 4.32 13.90
C THR A 58 1.61 4.62 14.02
N SER A 59 0.87 4.67 12.91
CA SER A 59 -0.59 4.87 12.92
C SER A 59 -1.29 3.73 13.67
N SER A 60 -0.94 2.47 13.39
CA SER A 60 -1.50 1.29 14.04
C SER A 60 -1.29 1.30 15.56
N VAL A 61 -0.06 1.50 16.04
CA VAL A 61 0.23 1.58 17.49
C VAL A 61 -0.51 2.75 18.15
N SER A 62 -0.77 3.82 17.40
CA SER A 62 -1.49 4.97 17.92
C SER A 62 -3.01 4.74 18.04
N ALA A 63 -3.58 3.82 17.25
CA ALA A 63 -5.03 3.60 17.15
C ALA A 63 -5.52 2.34 17.87
N PHE A 64 -4.71 1.30 17.98
CA PHE A 64 -5.08 0.05 18.66
C PHE A 64 -4.48 -0.02 20.06
N SER A 65 -5.29 -0.42 21.04
CA SER A 65 -4.85 -0.62 22.43
C SER A 65 -4.02 -1.91 22.62
N SER A 66 -4.11 -2.85 21.68
CA SER A 66 -3.45 -4.15 21.74
C SER A 66 -2.29 -4.20 20.74
N VAL A 67 -1.07 -4.44 21.25
CA VAL A 67 0.11 -4.64 20.41
C VAL A 67 -0.05 -5.83 19.44
N ARG A 68 -0.85 -6.84 19.81
CA ARG A 68 -1.13 -7.98 18.93
C ARG A 68 -1.85 -7.54 17.67
N THR A 69 -2.82 -6.63 17.81
CA THR A 69 -3.53 -6.06 16.65
C THR A 69 -2.56 -5.32 15.75
N SER A 70 -1.67 -4.50 16.32
CA SER A 70 -0.67 -3.78 15.53
C SER A 70 0.37 -4.67 14.85
N ILE A 71 0.68 -5.84 15.42
CA ILE A 71 1.51 -6.84 14.76
C ILE A 71 0.75 -7.46 13.57
N TYR A 72 -0.53 -7.77 13.72
CA TYR A 72 -1.33 -8.33 12.63
C TYR A 72 -1.48 -7.36 11.45
N THR A 73 -1.67 -6.07 11.71
CA THR A 73 -1.76 -5.05 10.65
C THR A 73 -0.41 -4.87 9.95
N ALA A 74 0.71 -4.85 10.70
CA ALA A 74 2.05 -4.81 10.12
C ALA A 74 2.36 -6.02 9.24
N ILE A 75 2.00 -7.24 9.70
CA ILE A 75 2.13 -8.46 8.89
C ILE A 75 1.27 -8.36 7.63
N GLY A 76 0.00 -7.96 7.78
CA GLY A 76 -0.93 -7.77 6.67
C GLY A 76 -0.36 -6.83 5.61
N PHE A 77 0.10 -5.65 6.01
CA PHE A 77 0.76 -4.68 5.13
C PHE A 77 2.00 -5.28 4.46
N SER A 78 2.92 -5.90 5.22
CA SER A 78 4.16 -6.46 4.66
C SER A 78 3.96 -7.54 3.59
N LEU A 79 2.80 -8.22 3.58
CA LEU A 79 2.47 -9.25 2.60
C LEU A 79 1.89 -8.68 1.29
N THR A 80 1.36 -7.46 1.29
CA THR A 80 0.69 -6.85 0.12
C THR A 80 1.64 -6.71 -1.08
N THR A 81 2.82 -6.12 -0.88
CA THR A 81 3.81 -5.93 -1.94
C THR A 81 4.34 -7.26 -2.50
N PRO A 82 4.77 -8.25 -1.67
CA PRO A 82 5.13 -9.58 -2.17
C PRO A 82 4.03 -10.30 -2.95
N ILE A 83 2.76 -10.19 -2.52
CA ILE A 83 1.63 -10.75 -3.25
C ILE A 83 1.48 -10.08 -4.61
N GLY A 84 1.59 -8.74 -4.66
CA GLY A 84 1.61 -7.97 -5.90
C GLY A 84 2.73 -8.45 -6.84
N ILE A 85 3.95 -8.58 -6.33
CA ILE A 85 5.11 -9.06 -7.10
C ILE A 85 4.85 -10.47 -7.67
N ALA A 86 4.31 -11.38 -6.86
CA ALA A 86 3.98 -12.74 -7.30
C ALA A 86 2.95 -12.73 -8.44
N ILE A 87 1.89 -11.91 -8.32
CA ILE A 87 0.89 -11.74 -9.37
C ILE A 87 1.53 -11.15 -10.63
N GLY A 88 2.34 -10.10 -10.50
CA GLY A 88 3.04 -9.45 -11.60
C GLY A 88 3.93 -10.42 -12.38
N MET A 89 4.72 -11.22 -11.66
CA MET A 89 5.55 -12.27 -12.27
C MET A 89 4.71 -13.31 -13.01
N ALA A 90 3.54 -13.68 -12.47
CA ALA A 90 2.66 -14.67 -13.09
C ALA A 90 2.01 -14.18 -14.40
N ILE A 91 1.76 -12.87 -14.53
CA ILE A 91 1.06 -12.29 -15.71
C ILE A 91 1.99 -11.56 -16.68
N ASN A 92 3.30 -11.46 -16.40
CA ASN A 92 4.24 -10.59 -17.11
C ASN A 92 4.29 -10.78 -18.65
N GLY A 93 4.00 -11.99 -19.15
CA GLY A 93 4.02 -12.28 -20.59
C GLY A 93 2.76 -11.83 -21.34
N SER A 94 1.70 -11.48 -20.64
CA SER A 94 0.39 -11.11 -21.21
C SER A 94 -0.07 -9.70 -20.81
N TYR A 95 0.55 -9.14 -19.78
CA TYR A 95 0.18 -7.86 -19.21
C TYR A 95 0.90 -6.70 -19.93
N SER A 96 0.16 -5.61 -20.16
CA SER A 96 0.67 -4.39 -20.77
C SER A 96 0.34 -3.20 -19.87
N ASP A 97 1.39 -2.59 -19.30
CA ASP A 97 1.32 -1.37 -18.47
C ASP A 97 0.79 -0.14 -19.21
N THR A 98 0.76 -0.18 -20.55
CA THR A 98 0.30 0.93 -21.39
C THR A 98 -1.08 0.67 -21.99
N SER A 99 -1.69 -0.47 -21.69
CA SER A 99 -3.07 -0.75 -22.12
C SER A 99 -4.06 0.19 -21.43
N SER A 100 -5.10 0.62 -22.14
CA SER A 100 -6.11 1.53 -21.57
C SER A 100 -6.76 0.98 -20.31
N ALA A 101 -6.99 -0.35 -20.24
CA ALA A 101 -7.55 -0.99 -19.07
C ALA A 101 -6.61 -0.90 -17.85
N SER A 102 -5.32 -1.20 -18.02
CA SER A 102 -4.32 -1.07 -16.94
C SER A 102 -4.26 0.37 -16.43
N LEU A 103 -4.18 1.34 -17.34
CA LEU A 103 -4.10 2.76 -16.98
C LEU A 103 -5.35 3.24 -16.21
N TRP A 104 -6.55 2.82 -16.60
CA TRP A 104 -7.78 3.17 -15.87
C TRP A 104 -7.83 2.55 -14.47
N VAL A 105 -7.52 1.26 -14.35
CA VAL A 105 -7.53 0.57 -13.05
C VAL A 105 -6.49 1.17 -12.12
N ARG A 106 -5.24 1.28 -12.59
CA ARG A 106 -4.14 1.82 -11.81
C ARG A 106 -4.38 3.28 -11.43
N GLY A 107 -4.74 4.13 -12.38
CA GLY A 107 -5.01 5.55 -12.13
C GLY A 107 -6.13 5.77 -11.11
N THR A 108 -7.21 4.98 -11.18
CA THR A 108 -8.33 5.09 -10.24
C THR A 108 -7.93 4.65 -8.83
N LEU A 109 -7.29 3.50 -8.71
CA LEU A 109 -6.91 2.96 -7.39
C LEU A 109 -5.79 3.79 -6.74
N ASP A 110 -4.80 4.24 -7.52
CA ASP A 110 -3.75 5.13 -7.02
C ASP A 110 -4.31 6.50 -6.61
N ALA A 111 -5.31 7.05 -7.33
CA ALA A 111 -5.96 8.29 -6.94
C ALA A 111 -6.77 8.15 -5.64
N ILE A 112 -7.46 7.02 -5.44
CA ILE A 112 -8.18 6.73 -4.19
C ILE A 112 -7.18 6.61 -3.03
N ALA A 113 -6.11 5.83 -3.20
CA ALA A 113 -5.08 5.68 -2.18
C ALA A 113 -4.40 7.02 -1.85
N GLY A 114 -4.00 7.77 -2.86
CA GLY A 114 -3.42 9.11 -2.69
C GLY A 114 -4.37 10.08 -1.97
N GLY A 115 -5.66 10.05 -2.28
CA GLY A 115 -6.67 10.85 -1.58
C GLY A 115 -6.80 10.49 -0.09
N ILE A 116 -6.77 9.21 0.23
CA ILE A 116 -6.78 8.73 1.62
C ILE A 116 -5.52 9.21 2.36
N LEU A 117 -4.34 9.08 1.75
CA LEU A 117 -3.08 9.55 2.32
C LEU A 117 -3.08 11.05 2.60
N VAL A 118 -3.62 11.86 1.68
CA VAL A 118 -3.75 13.31 1.87
C VAL A 118 -4.70 13.64 3.02
N TYR A 119 -5.84 12.93 3.12
CA TYR A 119 -6.78 13.13 4.23
C TYR A 119 -6.15 12.78 5.59
N THR A 120 -5.52 11.61 5.69
CA THR A 120 -4.83 11.16 6.91
C THR A 120 -3.64 12.06 7.27
N GLY A 121 -2.95 12.65 6.29
CA GLY A 121 -1.82 13.55 6.56
C GLY A 121 -2.20 14.99 6.94
N LEU A 122 -3.39 15.46 6.55
CA LEU A 122 -3.80 16.88 6.71
C LEU A 122 -4.93 17.10 7.71
N VAL A 123 -5.85 16.15 7.84
CA VAL A 123 -7.09 16.31 8.64
C VAL A 123 -7.04 15.51 9.93
N GLU A 124 -6.44 14.32 9.88
CA GLU A 124 -6.21 13.47 11.05
C GLU A 124 -4.96 13.91 11.83
#